data_AF-A0A954GM39-F1
#
_entry.id   AF-A0A954GM39-F1
#
_cell.length_a   1.000
_cell.length_b   1.000
_cell.length_c   1.000
_cell.angle_alpha   90.00
_cell.angle_beta   90.00
_cell.angle_gamma   90.00
#
_symmetry.space_group_name_H-M   'P 1'
#
loop_
_entity.id
_entity.type
_entity.pdbx_description
1 polymer ?
#
loop_
_entity_poly.entity_id
_entity_poly.type
_entity_poly.pdbx_seq_one_letter_code
_entity_poly.pdbx_strand_id
1 'polypeptide(L)'
;INLAVQNIKLESALDLMLEPLALDYMIKDEVMMITSHMVAEVPSDVRVYDLPEMPGAEPEKISELIMNTVDASVTWDQDGGTGTITPLEDGLVVRTSQRVHREIEALFEQLEAHSAAERAQPEAEAIRKKKSDE
;
A
#
# COMPACT_ATOMS: atom_id res chain seq x y z
N ILE A 1 11.91 25.20 5.92
CA ILE A 1 12.40 23.92 6.50
C ILE A 1 13.84 23.72 6.04
N ASN A 2 14.70 23.20 6.91
CA ASN A 2 16.05 22.76 6.54
C ASN A 2 16.13 21.26 6.86
N LEU A 3 16.29 20.43 5.83
CA LEU A 3 16.30 18.97 5.94
C LEU A 3 17.48 18.44 5.13
N ALA A 4 18.31 17.61 5.75
CA ALA A 4 19.41 16.92 5.09
C ALA A 4 19.16 15.41 5.17
N VAL A 5 18.90 14.79 4.03
CA VAL A 5 18.58 13.36 3.90
C VAL A 5 19.37 12.76 2.75
N GLN A 6 19.77 11.50 2.88
CA GLN A 6 20.47 10.73 1.85
C GLN A 6 19.99 9.28 1.90
N ASN A 7 19.98 8.61 0.75
CA ASN A 7 19.62 7.19 0.64
C ASN A 7 18.19 6.85 1.14
N ILE A 8 17.21 7.72 0.86
CA ILE A 8 15.79 7.49 1.13
C ILE A 8 14.96 7.66 -0.14
N LYS A 9 13.77 7.05 -0.17
CA LYS A 9 12.78 7.27 -1.25
C LYS A 9 12.39 8.75 -1.28
N LEU A 10 12.16 9.30 -2.48
CA LEU A 10 11.70 10.68 -2.65
C LEU A 10 10.39 10.93 -1.89
N GLU A 11 9.47 9.96 -1.93
CA GLU A 11 8.23 9.96 -1.16
C GLU A 11 8.50 10.24 0.33
N SER A 12 9.36 9.47 0.99
CA SER A 12 9.70 9.68 2.39
C SER A 12 10.32 11.06 2.66
N ALA A 13 11.12 11.57 1.72
CA ALA A 13 11.68 12.92 1.84
C ALA A 13 10.57 13.99 1.77
N LEU A 14 9.61 13.83 0.87
CA LEU A 14 8.46 14.72 0.73
C LEU A 14 7.59 14.68 1.97
N ASP A 15 7.25 13.49 2.49
CA ASP A 15 6.44 13.35 3.71
C ASP A 15 7.12 14.07 4.89
N LEU A 16 8.42 13.85 5.11
CA LEU A 16 9.19 14.52 6.16
C LEU A 16 9.23 16.05 5.99
N MET A 17 9.22 16.55 4.76
CA MET A 17 9.25 17.98 4.46
C MET A 17 7.88 18.65 4.60
N LEU A 18 6.81 17.96 4.23
CA LEU A 18 5.48 18.54 4.09
C LEU A 18 4.62 18.37 5.35
N GLU A 19 4.81 17.27 6.10
CA GLU A 19 4.10 16.98 7.37
C GLU A 19 4.16 18.16 8.36
N PRO A 20 5.33 18.78 8.67
CA PRO A 20 5.39 19.86 9.64
C PRO A 20 4.66 21.13 9.19
N LEU A 21 4.29 21.22 7.91
CA LEU A 21 3.56 22.34 7.30
C LEU A 21 2.07 22.02 7.14
N ALA A 22 1.60 20.83 7.54
CA ALA A 22 0.26 20.32 7.25
C ALA A 22 -0.07 20.32 5.74
N LEU A 23 0.94 20.04 4.91
CA LEU A 23 0.83 19.93 3.46
C LEU A 23 1.07 18.49 3.01
N ASP A 24 0.50 18.12 1.87
CA ASP A 24 0.72 16.85 1.19
C ASP A 24 0.92 17.10 -0.31
N TYR A 25 1.20 16.05 -1.08
CA TYR A 25 1.36 16.11 -2.52
C TYR A 25 0.46 15.10 -3.24
N MET A 26 0.03 15.50 -4.43
CA MET A 26 -0.68 14.63 -5.37
C MET A 26 -0.18 14.85 -6.79
N ILE A 27 -0.22 13.81 -7.61
CA ILE A 27 0.09 13.89 -9.03
C ILE A 27 -1.20 14.09 -9.80
N LYS A 28 -1.38 15.24 -10.45
CA LYS A 28 -2.56 15.54 -11.25
C LYS A 28 -2.13 16.14 -12.57
N ASP A 29 -2.69 15.63 -13.66
CA ASP A 29 -2.36 16.07 -15.03
C ASP A 29 -0.82 16.04 -15.27
N GLU A 30 -0.17 14.96 -14.81
CA GLU A 30 1.30 14.74 -14.87
C GLU A 30 2.15 15.75 -14.08
N VAL A 31 1.53 16.59 -13.24
CA VAL A 31 2.21 17.57 -12.39
C VAL A 31 2.10 17.17 -10.93
N MET A 32 3.23 17.27 -10.21
CA MET A 32 3.22 17.19 -8.74
C MET A 32 2.69 18.49 -8.16
N MET A 33 1.52 18.43 -7.55
CA MET A 33 0.87 19.54 -6.86
C MET A 33 1.04 19.36 -5.35
N ILE A 34 1.68 20.33 -4.71
CA ILE A 34 1.72 20.43 -3.24
C ILE A 34 0.47 21.20 -2.79
N THR A 35 -0.28 20.62 -1.88
CA THR A 35 -1.58 21.15 -1.43
C THR A 35 -1.78 20.85 0.06
N SER A 36 -2.88 21.30 0.67
CA SER A 36 -3.21 20.94 2.05
C SER A 36 -3.64 19.47 2.15
N HIS A 37 -3.47 18.86 3.33
CA HIS A 37 -3.96 17.50 3.61
C HIS A 37 -5.43 17.33 3.21
N MET A 38 -6.29 18.27 3.62
CA MET A 38 -7.72 18.22 3.30
C MET A 38 -8.04 18.10 1.81
N VAL A 39 -7.22 18.70 0.94
CA VAL A 39 -7.42 18.64 -0.51
C VAL A 39 -6.83 17.35 -1.08
N ALA A 40 -5.68 16.90 -0.58
CA ALA A 40 -5.04 15.67 -1.02
C ALA A 40 -5.81 14.41 -0.59
N GLU A 41 -6.52 14.46 0.53
CA GLU A 41 -7.34 13.37 1.07
C GLU A 41 -8.59 13.07 0.23
N VAL A 42 -9.02 13.98 -0.64
CA VAL A 42 -10.21 13.77 -1.46
C VAL A 42 -9.98 12.60 -2.43
N PRO A 43 -10.83 11.54 -2.38
CA PRO A 43 -10.74 10.44 -3.32
C PRO A 43 -10.89 10.92 -4.76
N SER A 44 -9.81 10.81 -5.51
CA SER A 44 -9.67 11.35 -6.86
C SER A 44 -9.18 10.30 -7.86
N ASP A 45 -8.77 9.12 -7.38
CA ASP A 45 -8.20 8.07 -8.21
C ASP A 45 -8.95 6.75 -8.01
N VAL A 46 -9.00 5.93 -9.06
CA VAL A 46 -9.55 4.58 -9.05
C VAL A 46 -8.49 3.65 -9.61
N ARG A 47 -8.06 2.66 -8.82
CA ARG A 47 -7.08 1.66 -9.24
C ARG A 47 -7.66 0.27 -9.16
N VAL A 48 -7.26 -0.56 -10.11
CA VAL A 48 -7.49 -2.01 -10.09
C VAL A 48 -6.18 -2.63 -9.61
N TYR A 49 -6.28 -3.42 -8.55
CA TYR A 49 -5.20 -4.21 -8.01
C TYR A 49 -5.46 -5.67 -8.34
N ASP A 50 -4.62 -6.25 -9.18
CA ASP A 50 -4.62 -7.69 -9.40
C ASP A 50 -4.03 -8.35 -8.15
N LEU A 51 -4.74 -9.33 -7.59
CA LEU A 51 -4.24 -10.12 -6.48
C LEU A 51 -3.65 -11.40 -7.08
N PRO A 52 -2.31 -11.53 -7.20
CA PRO A 52 -1.72 -12.78 -7.68
C PRO A 52 -2.15 -13.92 -6.76
N GLU A 53 -2.24 -15.16 -7.28
CA GLU A 53 -2.64 -16.37 -6.51
C GLU A 53 -1.74 -16.58 -5.27
N MET A 54 -2.04 -15.85 -4.21
CA MET A 54 -1.43 -15.97 -2.91
C MET A 54 -2.33 -16.89 -2.09
N PRO A 55 -1.81 -18.01 -1.55
CA PRO A 55 -2.60 -18.89 -0.72
C PRO A 55 -3.18 -18.12 0.48
N GLY A 56 -4.51 -18.02 0.56
CA GLY A 56 -5.21 -17.27 1.63
C GLY A 56 -5.54 -15.81 1.34
N ALA A 57 -5.16 -15.29 0.15
CA ALA A 57 -5.54 -13.96 -0.31
C ALA A 57 -6.90 -13.95 -1.01
N GLU A 58 -7.94 -14.36 -0.28
CA GLU A 58 -9.31 -14.13 -0.75
C GLU A 58 -9.54 -12.62 -0.84
N PRO A 59 -10.05 -12.09 -1.97
CA PRO A 59 -10.29 -10.66 -2.18
C PRO A 59 -11.05 -9.99 -1.02
N GLU A 60 -11.99 -10.70 -0.41
CA GLU A 60 -12.76 -10.25 0.76
C GLU A 60 -11.87 -10.05 1.99
N LYS A 61 -10.98 -11.01 2.29
CA LYS A 61 -10.05 -10.92 3.42
C LYS A 61 -9.04 -9.80 3.22
N ILE A 62 -8.55 -9.62 1.99
CA ILE A 62 -7.64 -8.51 1.68
C ILE A 62 -8.36 -7.17 1.79
N SER A 63 -9.64 -7.10 1.36
CA SER A 63 -10.46 -5.90 1.56
C SER A 63 -10.57 -5.53 3.04
N GLU A 64 -10.90 -6.50 3.89
CA GLU A 64 -10.98 -6.31 5.34
C GLU A 64 -9.63 -5.91 5.94
N LEU A 65 -8.53 -6.53 5.49
CA LEU A 65 -7.19 -6.19 5.95
C LEU A 65 -6.85 -4.73 5.62
N ILE A 66 -7.07 -4.30 4.37
CA ILE A 66 -6.84 -2.92 3.94
C ILE A 66 -7.66 -1.95 4.80
N MET A 67 -8.97 -2.22 4.96
CA MET A 67 -9.86 -1.38 5.76
C MET A 67 -9.41 -1.24 7.22
N ASN A 68 -8.77 -2.28 7.78
CA ASN A 68 -8.33 -2.31 9.18
C ASN A 68 -6.90 -1.80 9.41
N THR A 69 -6.08 -1.66 8.36
CA THR A 69 -4.63 -1.39 8.50
C THR A 69 -4.20 -0.07 7.89
N VAL A 70 -4.87 0.39 6.84
CA VAL A 70 -4.55 1.64 6.16
C VAL A 70 -5.35 2.78 6.80
N ASP A 71 -4.69 3.92 7.04
CA ASP A 71 -5.10 4.94 8.01
C ASP A 71 -6.57 5.37 7.90
N ALA A 72 -7.25 5.39 9.05
CA ALA A 72 -8.69 5.62 9.23
C ALA A 72 -9.10 7.11 9.09
N SER A 73 -8.18 7.98 8.63
CA SER A 73 -8.46 9.39 8.35
C SER A 73 -9.27 9.58 7.05
N VAL A 74 -9.25 8.59 6.15
CA VAL A 74 -10.16 8.51 5.00
C VAL A 74 -11.21 7.46 5.30
N THR A 75 -12.34 7.89 5.85
CA THR A 75 -13.47 7.02 6.13
C THR A 75 -13.84 6.24 4.86
N TRP A 76 -13.91 4.92 4.97
CA TRP A 76 -14.52 4.09 3.93
C TRP A 76 -16.02 4.41 3.90
N ASP A 77 -16.72 4.10 2.80
CA ASP A 77 -18.16 4.38 2.65
C ASP A 77 -19.01 3.90 3.83
N GLN A 78 -18.63 2.76 4.42
CA GLN A 78 -19.29 2.19 5.61
C GLN A 78 -19.18 3.06 6.87
N ASP A 79 -18.16 3.92 6.95
CA ASP A 79 -17.91 4.86 8.05
C ASP A 79 -18.27 6.31 7.67
N GLY A 80 -19.03 6.50 6.59
CA GLY A 80 -19.50 7.81 6.14
C GLY A 80 -18.45 8.64 5.39
N GLY A 81 -17.41 7.99 4.86
CA GLY A 81 -16.47 8.65 3.97
C GLY A 81 -16.70 8.31 2.52
N THR A 82 -15.71 8.64 1.69
CA THR A 82 -15.86 8.63 0.22
C THR A 82 -14.96 7.61 -0.46
N GLY A 83 -14.17 6.86 0.31
CA GLY A 83 -13.37 5.74 -0.18
C GLY A 83 -14.22 4.49 -0.39
N THR A 84 -13.98 3.76 -1.49
CA THR A 84 -14.66 2.48 -1.76
C THR A 84 -13.64 1.42 -2.12
N ILE A 85 -13.84 0.20 -1.61
CA ILE A 85 -13.13 -0.99 -2.05
C ILE A 85 -14.16 -2.02 -2.48
N THR A 86 -13.95 -2.64 -3.63
CA THR A 86 -14.86 -3.64 -4.20
C THR A 86 -14.05 -4.86 -4.63
N PRO A 87 -14.24 -6.01 -3.99
CA PRO A 87 -13.61 -7.25 -4.42
C PRO A 87 -14.16 -7.70 -5.77
N LEU A 88 -13.25 -8.26 -6.59
CA LEU A 88 -13.51 -8.99 -7.83
C LEU A 88 -13.05 -10.45 -7.65
N GLU A 89 -13.24 -11.28 -8.67
CA GLU A 89 -12.80 -12.70 -8.64
C GLU A 89 -11.28 -12.83 -8.38
N ASP A 90 -10.47 -12.02 -9.06
CA ASP A 90 -8.99 -12.09 -9.01
C ASP A 90 -8.34 -10.75 -8.58
N GLY A 91 -9.08 -9.86 -7.91
CA GLY A 91 -8.55 -8.54 -7.63
C GLY A 91 -9.45 -7.61 -6.83
N LEU A 92 -9.05 -6.35 -6.76
CA LEU A 92 -9.73 -5.30 -6.01
C LEU A 92 -9.85 -4.04 -6.86
N VAL A 93 -11.04 -3.43 -6.87
CA VAL A 93 -11.23 -2.07 -7.37
C VAL A 93 -11.28 -1.14 -6.18
N VAL A 94 -10.35 -0.21 -6.09
CA VAL A 94 -10.24 0.73 -4.98
C VAL A 94 -10.35 2.16 -5.50
N ARG A 95 -11.27 2.94 -4.93
CA ARG A 95 -11.35 4.39 -5.12
C ARG A 95 -10.97 5.07 -3.82
N THR A 96 -9.87 5.81 -3.83
CA THR A 96 -9.40 6.52 -2.64
C THR A 96 -8.46 7.67 -3.02
N SER A 97 -7.83 8.31 -2.04
CA SER A 97 -6.81 9.34 -2.27
C SER A 97 -5.51 8.70 -2.77
N GLN A 98 -4.68 9.50 -3.44
CA GLN A 98 -3.38 8.99 -3.91
C GLN A 98 -2.46 8.56 -2.77
N ARG A 99 -2.54 9.23 -1.62
CA ARG A 99 -1.80 8.83 -0.42
C ARG A 99 -2.19 7.43 0.03
N VAL A 100 -3.49 7.17 0.17
CA VAL A 100 -3.99 5.85 0.59
C VAL A 100 -3.60 4.77 -0.42
N HIS A 101 -3.60 5.07 -1.73
CA HIS A 101 -3.08 4.15 -2.74
C HIS A 101 -1.60 3.78 -2.51
N ARG A 102 -0.74 4.73 -2.12
CA ARG A 102 0.67 4.45 -1.78
C ARG A 102 0.80 3.57 -0.54
N GLU A 103 -0.05 3.78 0.46
CA GLU A 103 -0.09 2.94 1.67
C GLU A 103 -0.54 1.49 1.35
N ILE A 104 -1.54 1.33 0.47
CA ILE A 104 -1.98 0.02 -0.02
C ILE A 104 -0.84 -0.69 -0.78
N GLU A 105 -0.16 0.03 -1.67
CA GLU A 105 0.98 -0.53 -2.43
C GLU A 105 2.13 -0.95 -1.50
N ALA A 106 2.42 -0.15 -0.47
CA ALA A 106 3.42 -0.51 0.53
C ALA A 106 3.02 -1.75 1.35
N LEU A 107 1.73 -1.91 1.69
CA LEU A 107 1.21 -3.11 2.35
C LEU A 107 1.37 -4.35 1.45
N PHE A 108 1.01 -4.24 0.17
CA PHE A 108 1.16 -5.35 -0.78
C PHE A 108 2.62 -5.75 -0.99
N GLU A 109 3.54 -4.78 -1.11
CA GLU A 109 4.99 -5.05 -1.17
C GLU A 109 5.47 -5.84 0.06
N GLN A 110 4.95 -5.51 1.25
CA GLN A 110 5.27 -6.24 2.49
C GLN A 110 4.70 -7.67 2.51
N LEU A 111 3.46 -7.86 2.06
CA LEU A 111 2.82 -9.17 1.98
C LEU A 111 3.52 -10.08 0.97
N GLU A 112 3.89 -9.54 -0.19
CA GLU A 112 4.69 -10.23 -1.19
C GLU A 112 6.03 -10.70 -0.62
N ALA A 113 6.77 -9.80 0.02
CA ALA A 113 8.06 -10.11 0.64
C ALA A 113 7.94 -11.19 1.73
N HIS A 114 6.88 -11.13 2.55
CA HIS A 114 6.61 -12.14 3.57
C HIS A 114 6.33 -13.52 2.95
N SER A 115 5.45 -13.57 1.94
CA SER A 115 5.10 -14.82 1.25
C SER A 115 6.29 -15.42 0.50
N ALA A 116 7.15 -14.59 -0.09
CA ALA A 116 8.37 -15.04 -0.76
C ALA A 116 9.38 -15.64 0.24
N ALA A 117 9.52 -15.02 1.41
CA ALA A 117 10.38 -15.53 2.48
C ALA A 117 9.89 -16.89 3.01
N GLU A 118 8.58 -17.07 3.16
CA GLU A 118 8.00 -18.37 3.56
C GLU A 118 8.21 -19.45 2.52
N ARG A 119 8.05 -19.16 1.22
CA ARG A 119 8.28 -20.15 0.13
C ARG A 119 9.75 -20.56 0.01
N ALA A 120 10.70 -19.69 0.33
CA ALA A 120 12.13 -19.99 0.27
C ALA A 120 12.63 -20.88 1.43
N GLN A 121 11.93 -20.91 2.57
CA GLN A 121 12.29 -21.73 3.75
C GLN A 121 12.24 -23.25 3.49
N PRO A 122 11.18 -23.84 2.91
CA PRO A 122 11.12 -25.30 2.68
C PRO A 122 12.16 -25.78 1.65
N GLU A 123 12.51 -24.96 0.66
CA GLU A 123 13.51 -25.32 -0.35
C GLU A 123 14.94 -25.35 0.25
N ALA A 124 15.27 -24.38 1.11
CA ALA A 124 16.54 -24.35 1.85
C ALA A 124 16.68 -25.53 2.83
N GLU A 125 15.58 -25.95 3.47
CA GLU A 125 15.56 -27.10 4.39
C GLU A 125 15.69 -28.44 3.64
N ALA A 126 15.05 -28.59 2.48
CA ALA A 126 15.15 -29.77 1.64
C ALA A 126 16.57 -29.98 1.08
N ILE A 127 17.24 -28.88 0.68
CA ILE A 127 18.63 -28.92 0.20
C ILE A 127 19.59 -29.29 1.34
N ARG A 128 19.33 -28.83 2.57
CA ARG A 128 20.15 -29.20 3.75
C ARG A 128 20.00 -30.67 4.15
N LYS A 129 18.78 -31.23 4.11
CA LYS A 129 18.56 -32.66 4.41
C LYS A 129 19.24 -33.57 3.37
N LYS A 130 19.14 -33.25 2.07
CA LYS A 130 19.83 -34.01 1.02
C LYS A 130 21.35 -34.03 1.13
N LYS A 131 21.98 -32.97 1.66
CA LYS A 131 23.43 -32.91 1.88
C LYS A 131 23.91 -33.60 3.17
N SER A 132 22.99 -34.00 4.06
CA SER A 132 23.34 -34.69 5.31
C SER A 132 23.21 -36.22 5.21
N ASP A 133 22.53 -36.72 4.17
CA ASP A 133 22.30 -38.15 3.92
C ASP A 133 23.29 -38.75 2.89
N GLU A 134 24.28 -37.96 2.44
CA GLU A 134 25.35 -38.32 1.49
C GLU A 134 26.73 -38.15 2.15
#